data_AF-A0A2U1NMI8-F1
#
_entry.id   AF-A0A2U1NMI8-F1
#
_cell.length_a   1.000
_cell.length_b   1.000
_cell.length_c   1.000
_cell.angle_alpha   90.00
_cell.angle_beta   90.00
_cell.angle_gamma   90.00
#
_symmetry.space_group_name_H-M   'P 1'
#
loop_
_entity.id
_entity.type
_entity.pdbx_description
1 polymer ?
#
loop_
_entity_poly.entity_id
_entity_poly.type
_entity_poly.pdbx_seq_one_letter_code
_entity_poly.pdbx_strand_id
1 'polypeptide(L)' 'MDEELLALQRQFESAQEAKSSIRLSERNVVELVQKLQQLNIINFDLLHTVSGKEYITPVHFLLIVINV' A
#
# COMPACT_ATOMS: atom_id res chain seq x y z
N MET A 1 33.07 -1.88 -3.53
CA MET A 1 31.62 -1.72 -3.34
C MET A 1 31.37 -1.97 -1.87
N ASP A 2 30.82 -1.00 -1.16
CA ASP A 2 30.79 -0.99 0.31
C ASP A 2 30.00 -2.17 0.88
N GLU A 3 30.67 -3.01 1.67
CA GLU A 3 30.11 -4.21 2.33
C GLU A 3 28.85 -3.89 3.15
N GLU A 4 28.79 -2.69 3.73
CA GLU A 4 27.66 -2.19 4.50
C GLU A 4 26.41 -1.98 3.64
N LEU A 5 26.59 -1.53 2.40
CA LEU A 5 25.53 -1.29 1.42
C LEU A 5 24.95 -2.62 0.92
N LEU A 6 25.81 -3.61 0.71
CA LEU A 6 25.42 -5.00 0.38
C LEU A 6 24.65 -5.67 1.53
N ALA A 7 25.07 -5.44 2.77
CA ALA A 7 24.36 -5.95 3.95
C ALA A 7 22.97 -5.33 4.08
N LEU A 8 22.85 -4.02 3.85
CA LEU A 8 21.57 -3.31 3.88
C LEU A 8 20.62 -3.80 2.78
N GLN A 9 21.14 -4.01 1.56
CA GLN A 9 20.35 -4.54 0.45
C GLN A 9 19.78 -5.93 0.76
N ARG A 10 20.57 -6.83 1.34
CA ARG A 10 20.10 -8.17 1.75
C ARG A 10 19.03 -8.12 2.84
N GLN A 11 19.18 -7.20 3.81
CA GLN A 11 18.17 -7.00 4.85
C GLN A 11 16.85 -6.48 4.26
N PHE A 12 16.94 -5.57 3.29
CA PHE A 12 15.79 -5.04 2.58
C PHE A 12 15.07 -6.12 1.75
N GLU A 13 15.81 -6.92 0.98
CA GLU A 13 15.26 -8.06 0.23
C GLU A 13 14.57 -9.06 1.16
N SER A 14 15.19 -9.41 2.29
CA SER A 14 14.59 -10.31 3.28
C SER A 14 13.30 -9.74 3.90
N ALA A 15 13.25 -8.44 4.18
CA ALA A 15 12.05 -7.79 4.67
C ALA A 15 10.93 -7.73 3.63
N GLN A 16 11.26 -7.61 2.34
CA GLN A 16 10.28 -7.65 1.25
C GLN A 16 9.74 -9.06 0.99
N GLU A 17 10.58 -10.09 1.11
CA GLU A 17 10.19 -11.49 0.95
C GLU A 17 9.39 -12.03 2.12
N ALA A 18 9.42 -11.34 3.27
CA ALA A 18 8.61 -11.67 4.43
C ALA A 18 7.13 -11.63 4.05
N LYS A 19 6.57 -12.81 3.75
CA LYS A 19 5.15 -12.97 3.52
C LYS A 19 4.42 -12.54 4.78
N SER A 20 3.59 -11.51 4.66
CA SER A 20 2.54 -11.23 5.63
C SER A 20 1.91 -12.56 6.06
N SER A 21 1.96 -12.89 7.36
CA SER A 21 1.43 -14.15 7.90
C SER A 21 -0.06 -14.34 7.57
N ILE A 22 -0.72 -13.26 7.16
CA ILE A 22 -2.09 -13.21 6.65
C ILE A 22 -2.03 -12.73 5.19
N ARG A 23 -2.26 -13.65 4.25
CA ARG A 23 -2.61 -13.27 2.87
C ARG A 23 -4.06 -12.79 2.86
N LEU A 24 -4.25 -11.47 2.90
CA LEU A 24 -5.56 -10.87 2.67
C LEU A 24 -5.91 -11.02 1.18
N SER A 25 -7.14 -11.44 0.88
CA SER A 25 -7.69 -11.27 -0.47
C SER A 25 -7.89 -9.78 -0.75
N GLU A 26 -8.01 -9.37 -2.02
CA GLU A 26 -8.26 -7.97 -2.37
C GLU A 26 -9.51 -7.43 -1.66
N ARG A 27 -10.56 -8.26 -1.57
CA ARG A 27 -11.78 -7.93 -0.81
C ARG A 27 -11.50 -7.68 0.66
N ASN A 28 -10.71 -8.53 1.30
CA ASN A 28 -10.37 -8.36 2.72
C ASN A 28 -9.56 -7.08 2.96
N VAL A 29 -8.72 -6.67 2.00
CA VAL A 29 -7.97 -5.39 2.09
C VAL A 29 -8.91 -4.20 2.01
N VAL A 30 -9.86 -4.19 1.05
CA VAL A 30 -10.85 -3.11 0.94
C VAL A 30 -11.67 -2.98 2.22
N GLU A 31 -12.19 -4.10 2.74
CA GLU A 31 -12.96 -4.13 3.99
C GLU A 31 -12.12 -3.68 5.20
N LEU A 32 -10.84 -4.03 5.24
CA LEU A 32 -9.93 -3.59 6.29
C LEU A 32 -9.69 -2.08 6.25
N VAL A 33 -9.38 -1.53 5.08
CA VAL A 33 -9.18 -0.08 4.89
C VAL A 33 -10.42 0.68 5.32
N GLN A 34 -11.60 0.24 4.92
CA GLN A 34 -12.87 0.84 5.34
C GLN A 34 -13.07 0.82 6.85
N LYS A 35 -12.76 -0.30 7.52
CA LYS A 35 -12.84 -0.40 8.99
C LYS A 35 -11.83 0.52 9.68
N LEU A 36 -10.62 0.64 9.15
CA LEU A 36 -9.60 1.55 9.69
C LEU A 36 -10.01 3.02 9.56
N GLN A 37 -10.70 3.39 8.48
CA GLN A 37 -11.29 4.72 8.31
C GLN A 37 -12.44 4.96 9.29
N GLN A 38 -13.34 3.99 9.47
CA GLN A 38 -14.44 4.08 10.45
C GLN A 38 -13.92 4.27 11.89
N LEU A 39 -12.78 3.68 12.21
CA LEU A 39 -12.11 3.83 13.50
C LEU A 39 -11.26 5.11 13.62
N ASN A 40 -11.21 5.96 12.59
CA ASN A 40 -10.36 7.15 12.49
C ASN A 40 -8.85 6.86 12.67
N ILE A 41 -8.42 5.63 12.38
CA ILE A 41 -6.99 5.27 12.36
C ILE A 41 -6.36 5.78 11.06
N ILE A 42 -7.11 5.68 9.96
CA ILE A 42 -6.81 6.35 8.70
C ILE A 42 -7.75 7.55 8.61
N ASN A 43 -7.18 8.76 8.63
CA ASN A 43 -7.91 10.02 8.63
C ASN A 43 -7.90 10.73 7.26
N PHE A 44 -7.63 9.97 6.20
CA PHE A 44 -7.60 10.46 4.83
C PHE A 44 -8.42 9.57 3.91
N ASP A 45 -8.93 10.18 2.84
CA ASP A 45 -9.69 9.47 1.83
C ASP A 45 -8.77 8.69 0.89
N LEU A 46 -9.19 7.46 0.57
CA LEU A 46 -8.48 6.56 -0.32
C LEU A 46 -9.46 5.98 -1.33
N LEU A 47 -9.20 6.24 -2.61
CA LEU A 47 -9.90 5.64 -3.73
C LEU A 47 -9.24 4.30 -4.06
N HIS A 48 -10.01 3.36 -4.59
CA HIS A 48 -9.49 2.08 -5.06
C HIS A 48 -10.16 1.69 -6.37
N THR A 49 -9.47 0.88 -7.17
CA THR A 49 -10.05 0.33 -8.40
C THR A 49 -11.17 -0.65 -8.08
N VAL A 50 -12.09 -0.87 -9.02
CA VAL A 50 -13.21 -1.83 -8.85
C VAL A 50 -12.73 -3.26 -8.55
N SER A 51 -11.50 -3.60 -8.92
CA SER A 51 -10.86 -4.89 -8.62
C SER A 51 -10.19 -4.92 -7.24
N GLY A 52 -10.05 -3.77 -6.56
CA GLY A 52 -9.40 -3.65 -5.26
C GLY A 52 -7.87 -3.79 -5.29
N LYS A 53 -7.25 -3.77 -6.48
CA LYS A 53 -5.81 -4.02 -6.66
C LYS A 53 -4.95 -2.79 -6.49
N GLU A 54 -5.51 -1.61 -6.73
CA GLU A 54 -4.78 -0.34 -6.72
C GLU A 54 -5.52 0.65 -5.84
N TYR A 55 -4.75 1.50 -5.16
CA TYR A 55 -5.25 2.52 -4.25
C TYR A 55 -4.59 3.85 -4.57
N ILE A 56 -5.34 4.93 -4.46
CA ILE A 56 -4.88 6.27 -4.78
C ILE A 56 -5.59 7.31 -3.93
N THR A 57 -4.87 8.35 -3.49
CA THR A 57 -5.52 9.47 -2.80
C THR A 57 -6.22 10.38 -3.82
N PRO A 58 -7.32 11.06 -3.45
CA PRO A 58 -8.03 11.95 -4.37
C PRO A 58 -7.14 13.03 -5.01
N VAL A 59 -6.19 13.57 -4.24
CA VAL A 59 -5.23 14.58 -4.72
C VAL A 59 -4.34 14.01 -5.82
N HIS A 60 -3.83 12.79 -5.65
CA HIS A 60 -3.00 12.15 -6.67
C HIS A 60 -3.81 11.77 -7.92
N PHE A 61 -5.05 11.32 -7.75
CA PHE A 61 -5.94 11.03 -8.86
C PHE A 61 -6.22 12.29 -9.70
N LEU A 62 -6.51 13.42 -9.04
CA LEU A 62 -6.72 14.69 -9.72
C LEU A 62 -5.47 15.12 -10.49
N LEU A 63 -4.29 14.99 -9.90
CA LEU A 63 -3.01 15.30 -10.56
C LEU A 63 -2.83 14.48 -11.85
N ILE A 64 -3.18 13.19 -11.84
CA ILE A 64 -3.09 12.35 -13.03
C ILE A 64 -4.07 12.85 -14.10
N VAL A 65 -5.34 13.08 -13.73
CA VAL A 65 -6.39 13.47 -14.69
C VAL A 65 -6.13 14.83 -15.33
N ILE A 66 -5.53 15.79 -14.62
CA ILE A 66 -5.23 17.12 -15.19
C ILE A 66 -3.97 17.15 -16.08
N ASN A 67 -3.12 16.13 -16.00
CA ASN A 67 -1.89 16.01 -16.79
C ASN A 67 -2.03 15.06 -18.00
N VAL A 68 -3.25 14.57 -18.27
CA VAL A 68 -3.63 13.77 -19.44
C VAL A 68 -4.46 14.63 -20.38
#